data_AF-A0A078HHV8-F1
#
_entry.id   AF-A0A078HHV8-F1
#
_cell.length_a   1.000
_cell.length_b   1.000
_cell.length_c   1.000
_cell.angle_alpha   90.00
_cell.angle_beta   90.00
_cell.angle_gamma   90.00
#
_symmetry.space_group_name_H-M   'P 1'
#
loop_
_entity.id
_entity.type
_entity.pdbx_description
1 polymer ?
#
loop_
_entity_poly.entity_id
_entity_poly.type
_entity_poly.pdbx_seq_one_letter_code
_entity_poly.pdbx_strand_id
1 'polypeptide(L)'
;MSQIHVFWDVQSCPIDISIILPVLREKGYHGRVLFRPYLPYQGDEPLLGYRDDGYARVPSIKVEGDSYAAIARMLLDILFWAMNHDDLPQNLILISQPSKDIDIVIQALERRGFNIIFKPSDDEVTSHTINDSFESLCKIPPDTANQTLLESPCRTITDVSRKLKRSPVIIFWLVDSCPSNPYEFRNKFSSTLEDKGYADYESVTAYVEEGKNSDEVINVCRKSELQVRLAPEGDEFGKFSLMLLDMINWTQASGAPFNFLVISKPFRDAMCDSVFKDVKSRGFNVLFEMIDYMVTFGSSLWSAKSILDTSFSFSSQELA
;
A
#
# COMPACT_ATOMS: atom_id res chain seq x y z
N MET A 1 9.18 19.48 0.59
CA MET A 1 10.12 18.34 0.47
C MET A 1 9.59 17.21 1.34
N SER A 2 9.55 15.98 0.83
CA SER A 2 9.02 14.82 1.56
C SER A 2 9.86 14.52 2.80
N GLN A 3 9.22 14.17 3.91
CA GLN A 3 9.90 13.81 5.16
C GLN A 3 10.52 12.42 5.03
N ILE A 4 11.52 12.12 5.88
CA ILE A 4 12.20 10.83 5.90
C ILE A 4 11.99 10.23 7.28
N HIS A 5 11.27 9.12 7.36
CA HIS A 5 10.98 8.44 8.62
C HIS A 5 11.99 7.33 8.86
N VAL A 6 12.64 7.36 10.01
CA VAL A 6 13.62 6.37 10.42
C VAL A 6 13.07 5.57 11.59
N PHE A 7 12.89 4.27 11.38
CA PHE A 7 12.53 3.31 12.41
C PHE A 7 13.77 2.50 12.75
N TRP A 8 14.20 2.57 14.00
CA TRP A 8 15.49 2.01 14.41
C TRP A 8 15.36 1.11 15.62
N ASP A 9 15.64 -0.18 15.44
CA ASP A 9 15.91 -1.12 16.52
C ASP A 9 17.35 -0.90 17.02
N VAL A 10 17.46 -0.15 18.11
CA VAL A 10 18.75 0.27 18.69
C VAL A 10 19.53 -0.92 19.23
N GLN A 11 18.83 -1.92 19.78
CA GLN A 11 19.44 -3.04 20.45
C GLN A 11 20.04 -4.03 19.46
N SER A 12 19.29 -4.37 18.41
CA SER A 12 19.74 -5.38 17.45
C SER A 12 20.69 -4.82 16.41
N CYS A 13 20.62 -3.52 16.13
CA CYS A 13 21.30 -2.89 15.00
C CYS A 13 21.85 -1.50 15.34
N PRO A 14 22.83 -1.37 16.24
CA PRO A 14 23.39 -0.07 16.59
C PRO A 14 24.12 0.58 15.39
N ILE A 15 23.89 1.88 15.18
CA ILE A 15 24.49 2.68 14.10
C ILE A 15 24.89 4.06 14.65
N ASP A 16 25.93 4.66 14.08
CA ASP A 16 26.23 6.07 14.32
C ASP A 16 25.25 6.94 13.51
N ILE A 17 24.27 7.52 14.21
CA ILE A 17 23.25 8.37 13.60
C ILE A 17 23.80 9.61 12.88
N SER A 18 25.03 10.03 13.21
CA SER A 18 25.64 11.23 12.62
C SER A 18 25.96 11.06 11.13
N ILE A 19 26.08 9.82 10.66
CA ILE A 19 26.37 9.51 9.25
C ILE A 19 25.13 9.63 8.35
N ILE A 20 23.92 9.50 8.94
CA ILE A 20 22.67 9.36 8.17
C ILE A 20 22.38 10.62 7.34
N LEU A 21 22.38 11.78 7.97
CA LEU A 21 22.01 13.03 7.31
C LEU A 21 23.01 13.46 6.21
N PRO A 22 24.34 13.44 6.41
CA PRO A 22 25.31 13.69 5.35
C PRO A 22 25.09 12.81 4.11
N VAL A 23 24.97 11.49 4.31
CA VAL A 23 24.75 10.52 3.21
C VAL A 23 23.45 10.82 2.48
N LEU A 24 22.36 11.07 3.20
CA LEU A 24 21.07 11.40 2.58
C LEU A 24 21.15 12.66 1.72
N ARG A 25 21.89 13.69 2.18
CA ARG A 25 22.08 14.94 1.43
C ARG A 25 22.91 14.73 0.18
N GLU A 26 23.98 13.95 0.25
CA GLU A 26 24.80 13.59 -0.90
C GLU A 26 24.01 12.80 -1.95
N LYS A 27 23.16 11.87 -1.50
CA LYS A 27 22.27 11.11 -2.39
C LYS A 27 21.17 11.99 -3.01
N GLY A 28 20.86 13.17 -2.46
CA GLY A 28 19.86 14.10 -2.99
C GLY A 28 18.55 14.16 -2.20
N TYR A 29 18.48 13.51 -1.02
CA TYR A 29 17.37 13.68 -0.09
C TYR A 29 17.57 14.91 0.78
N HIS A 30 16.75 15.94 0.57
CA HIS A 30 16.79 17.20 1.32
C HIS A 30 15.68 17.32 2.38
N GLY A 31 14.89 16.25 2.57
CA GLY A 31 13.84 16.17 3.58
C GLY A 31 14.34 16.28 5.02
N ARG A 32 13.41 16.58 5.93
CA ARG A 32 13.63 16.50 7.38
C ARG A 32 13.60 15.04 7.82
N VAL A 33 14.54 14.64 8.68
CA VAL A 33 14.68 13.25 9.16
C VAL A 33 13.96 13.11 10.50
N LEU A 34 12.91 12.30 10.55
CA LEU A 34 12.12 11.98 11.75
C LEU A 34 12.61 10.65 12.31
N PHE A 35 13.27 10.71 13.46
CA PHE A 35 14.01 9.57 13.97
C PHE A 35 13.32 8.96 15.18
N ARG A 36 12.87 7.69 15.06
CA ARG A 36 12.11 6.98 16.09
C ARG A 36 12.90 5.74 16.56
N PRO A 37 13.68 5.87 17.64
CA PRO A 37 14.42 4.76 18.22
C PRO A 37 13.51 3.87 19.07
N TYR A 38 13.66 2.56 18.91
CA TYR A 38 13.03 1.53 19.73
C TYR A 38 14.09 0.97 20.67
N LEU A 39 13.85 1.14 21.96
CA LEU A 39 14.77 0.79 23.04
C LEU A 39 14.14 -0.25 23.94
N PRO A 40 14.94 -1.17 24.53
CA PRO A 40 14.47 -1.94 25.66
C PRO A 40 14.07 -1.01 26.80
N TYR A 41 13.17 -1.45 27.70
CA TYR A 41 12.62 -0.64 28.78
C TYR A 41 13.69 0.09 29.64
N GLN A 42 14.81 -0.58 29.87
CA GLN A 42 15.95 -0.05 30.63
C GLN A 42 17.06 0.56 29.75
N GLY A 43 16.83 0.68 28.44
CA GLY A 43 17.79 1.25 27.51
C GLY A 43 17.99 2.74 27.70
N ASP A 44 19.23 3.17 27.54
CA ASP A 44 19.62 4.58 27.52
C ASP A 44 19.15 5.23 26.21
N GLU A 45 18.70 6.48 26.28
CA GLU A 45 18.34 7.20 25.06
C GLU A 45 19.60 7.47 24.23
N PRO A 46 19.57 7.21 22.90
CA PRO A 46 20.66 7.60 22.04
C PRO A 46 20.79 9.13 22.07
N LEU A 47 22.00 9.62 22.23
CA LEU A 47 22.30 11.05 22.29
C LEU A 47 22.03 11.71 20.94
N LEU A 48 20.79 12.12 20.70
CA LEU A 48 20.44 13.02 19.61
C LEU A 48 20.97 14.41 19.98
N GLY A 49 21.98 14.88 19.25
CA GLY A 49 22.54 16.21 19.45
C GLY A 49 21.46 17.28 19.36
N TYR A 50 21.47 18.25 20.29
CA TYR A 50 20.52 19.37 20.38
C TYR A 50 20.63 20.39 19.23
N ARG A 51 21.27 20.05 18.10
CA ARG A 51 21.48 21.00 17.02
C ARG A 51 20.28 21.00 16.07
N ASP A 52 19.91 22.19 15.62
CA ASP A 52 18.91 22.45 14.59
C ASP A 52 19.48 22.03 13.21
N ASP A 53 19.80 20.75 13.06
CA ASP A 53 20.66 20.18 12.00
C ASP A 53 19.90 19.37 10.95
N GLY A 54 18.57 19.34 11.02
CA GLY A 54 17.69 18.65 10.07
C GLY A 54 17.09 17.33 10.59
N TYR A 55 17.45 16.91 11.81
CA TYR A 55 16.70 15.90 12.54
C TYR A 55 15.51 16.54 13.29
N ALA A 56 14.39 15.83 13.35
CA ALA A 56 13.27 16.17 14.22
C ALA A 56 13.15 15.15 15.35
N ARG A 57 13.04 15.67 16.58
CA ARG A 57 12.92 14.87 17.79
C ARG A 57 11.58 14.12 17.78
N VAL A 58 11.64 12.80 17.68
CA VAL A 58 10.53 11.92 18.03
C VAL A 58 10.91 11.20 19.33
N PRO A 59 10.03 11.13 20.34
CA PRO A 59 10.33 10.41 21.58
C PRO A 59 10.73 8.97 21.29
N SER A 60 11.73 8.47 22.02
CA SER A 60 12.10 7.06 21.97
C SER A 60 10.94 6.19 22.46
N ILE A 61 10.78 5.02 21.87
CA ILE A 61 9.77 4.05 22.29
C ILE A 61 10.46 3.00 23.14
N LYS A 62 10.16 3.03 24.44
CA LYS A 62 10.61 2.02 25.39
C LYS A 62 9.67 0.83 25.35
N VAL A 63 10.21 -0.34 25.03
CA VAL A 63 9.45 -1.58 24.93
C VAL A 63 9.82 -2.51 26.08
N GLU A 64 8.81 -2.94 26.83
CA GLU A 64 8.95 -3.95 27.87
C GLU A 64 8.84 -5.34 27.21
N GLY A 65 9.86 -6.18 27.40
CA GLY A 65 9.94 -7.50 26.77
C GLY A 65 11.32 -7.80 26.22
N ASP A 66 11.40 -8.85 25.40
CA ASP A 66 12.61 -9.25 24.70
C ASP A 66 12.80 -8.47 23.38
N SER A 67 13.87 -8.78 22.63
CA SER A 67 14.14 -8.16 21.33
C SER A 67 13.02 -8.37 20.31
N TYR A 68 12.28 -9.48 20.41
CA TYR A 68 11.13 -9.75 19.55
C TYR A 68 9.98 -8.77 19.81
N ALA A 69 9.70 -8.45 21.08
CA ALA A 69 8.69 -7.46 21.44
C ALA A 69 9.01 -6.07 20.85
N ALA A 70 10.28 -5.66 20.86
CA ALA A 70 10.73 -4.39 20.28
C ALA A 70 10.52 -4.35 18.76
N ILE A 71 10.91 -5.41 18.06
CA ILE A 71 10.72 -5.53 16.60
C ILE A 71 9.22 -5.56 16.26
N ALA A 72 8.41 -6.35 16.96
CA ALA A 72 6.97 -6.42 16.73
C ALA A 72 6.30 -5.06 16.95
N ARG A 73 6.69 -4.32 18.01
CA ARG A 73 6.18 -2.97 18.27
C ARG A 73 6.56 -1.99 17.15
N MET A 74 7.80 -2.06 16.66
CA MET A 74 8.30 -1.25 15.56
C MET A 74 7.55 -1.54 14.26
N LEU A 75 7.36 -2.81 13.91
CA LEU A 75 6.59 -3.21 12.72
C LEU A 75 5.15 -2.71 12.80
N LEU A 76 4.49 -2.82 13.95
CA LEU A 76 3.15 -2.27 14.16
C LEU A 76 3.10 -0.75 13.93
N ASP A 77 4.08 -0.01 14.44
CA ASP A 77 4.16 1.43 14.20
C ASP A 77 4.42 1.79 12.75
N ILE A 78 5.25 1.02 12.05
CA ILE A 78 5.47 1.18 10.61
C ILE A 78 4.16 0.96 9.86
N LEU A 79 3.40 -0.08 10.21
CA LEU A 79 2.10 -0.37 9.61
C LEU A 79 1.10 0.76 9.88
N PHE A 80 0.96 1.21 11.12
CA PHE A 80 0.08 2.34 11.46
C PHE A 80 0.53 3.64 10.79
N TRP A 81 1.83 3.90 10.73
CA TRP A 81 2.36 5.05 10.02
C TRP A 81 2.02 4.99 8.54
N ALA A 82 2.27 3.85 7.88
CA ALA A 82 1.96 3.65 6.47
C ALA A 82 0.46 3.77 6.19
N MET A 83 -0.40 3.24 7.06
CA MET A 83 -1.86 3.41 6.96
C MET A 83 -2.33 4.86 7.05
N ASN A 84 -1.54 5.75 7.69
CA ASN A 84 -1.87 7.17 7.83
C ASN A 84 -1.18 8.06 6.78
N HIS A 85 -0.33 7.50 5.92
CA HIS A 85 0.46 8.25 4.92
C HIS A 85 0.51 7.55 3.56
N ASP A 86 -0.51 6.76 3.22
CA ASP A 86 -0.57 6.02 1.93
C ASP A 86 -1.00 6.87 0.73
N ASP A 87 -1.23 8.17 0.98
CA ASP A 87 -1.66 9.19 0.02
C ASP A 87 -0.51 9.81 -0.77
N LEU A 88 0.73 9.69 -0.28
CA LEU A 88 1.92 10.30 -0.86
C LEU A 88 3.11 9.34 -0.81
N PRO A 89 4.02 9.36 -1.79
CA PRO A 89 5.30 8.68 -1.69
C PRO A 89 6.08 9.19 -0.46
N GLN A 90 6.14 8.37 0.58
CA GLN A 90 6.93 8.66 1.78
C GLN A 90 8.25 7.94 1.74
N ASN A 91 9.26 8.57 2.33
CA ASN A 91 10.59 7.98 2.47
C ASN A 91 10.72 7.29 3.81
N LEU A 92 11.12 6.02 3.80
CA LEU A 92 11.36 5.22 4.98
C LEU A 92 12.79 4.67 4.99
N ILE A 93 13.41 4.71 6.16
CA ILE A 93 14.64 4.00 6.51
C ILE A 93 14.30 3.03 7.64
N LEU A 94 14.64 1.76 7.46
CA LEU A 94 14.52 0.74 8.49
C LEU A 94 15.92 0.29 8.91
N ILE A 95 16.25 0.43 10.19
CA ILE A 95 17.53 -0.01 10.76
C ILE A 95 17.21 -1.07 11.79
N SER A 96 17.37 -2.33 11.41
CA SER A 96 17.02 -3.48 12.24
C SER A 96 17.80 -4.71 11.78
N GLN A 97 17.97 -5.69 12.66
CA GLN A 97 18.37 -7.02 12.21
C GLN A 97 17.37 -7.54 11.18
N PRO A 98 17.84 -8.18 10.11
CA PRO A 98 16.95 -8.64 9.07
C PRO A 98 16.17 -9.84 9.58
N SER A 99 14.92 -9.94 9.16
CA SER A 99 14.04 -11.04 9.52
C SER A 99 13.00 -11.19 8.43
N LYS A 100 12.43 -12.40 8.33
CA LYS A 100 11.35 -12.68 7.38
C LYS A 100 10.16 -11.75 7.59
N ASP A 101 9.80 -11.45 8.84
CA ASP A 101 8.68 -10.56 9.18
C ASP A 101 8.93 -9.14 8.67
N ILE A 102 10.17 -8.65 8.80
CA ILE A 102 10.59 -7.36 8.27
C ILE A 102 10.53 -7.33 6.74
N ASP A 103 11.03 -8.37 6.07
CA ASP A 103 11.04 -8.45 4.61
C ASP A 103 9.62 -8.39 4.04
N ILE A 104 8.71 -9.13 4.67
CA ILE A 104 7.29 -9.14 4.32
C ILE A 104 6.68 -7.74 4.43
N VAL A 105 6.93 -7.03 5.54
CA VAL A 105 6.39 -5.67 5.74
C VAL A 105 6.99 -4.69 4.73
N ILE A 106 8.30 -4.73 4.52
CA ILE A 106 8.99 -3.85 3.56
C ILE A 106 8.49 -4.07 2.13
N GLN A 107 8.36 -5.32 1.69
CA GLN A 107 7.79 -5.62 0.37
C GLN A 107 6.36 -5.10 0.23
N ALA A 108 5.54 -5.20 1.29
CA ALA A 108 4.19 -4.66 1.28
C ALA A 108 4.16 -3.12 1.14
N LEU A 109 5.11 -2.43 1.76
CA LEU A 109 5.26 -0.97 1.63
C LEU A 109 5.75 -0.57 0.24
N GLU A 110 6.78 -1.23 -0.30
CA GLU A 110 7.28 -0.95 -1.65
C GLU A 110 6.19 -1.15 -2.72
N ARG A 111 5.36 -2.21 -2.57
CA ARG A 111 4.19 -2.44 -3.43
C ARG A 111 3.13 -1.34 -3.31
N ARG A 112 3.06 -0.66 -2.17
CA ARG A 112 2.16 0.47 -1.91
C ARG A 112 2.76 1.83 -2.29
N GLY A 113 3.96 1.86 -2.88
CA GLY A 113 4.59 3.10 -3.37
C GLY A 113 5.43 3.85 -2.34
N PHE A 114 5.67 3.27 -1.16
CA PHE A 114 6.61 3.82 -0.19
C PHE A 114 8.05 3.66 -0.71
N ASN A 115 8.85 4.72 -0.60
CA ASN A 115 10.26 4.68 -0.97
C ASN A 115 11.09 4.19 0.22
N ILE A 116 11.53 2.94 0.15
CA ILE A 116 12.42 2.35 1.16
C ILE A 116 13.86 2.66 0.77
N ILE A 117 14.44 3.68 1.42
CA ILE A 117 15.78 4.19 1.14
C ILE A 117 16.85 3.19 1.56
N PHE A 118 16.66 2.58 2.73
CA PHE A 118 17.64 1.68 3.33
C PHE A 118 16.96 0.61 4.20
N LYS A 119 17.47 -0.61 4.09
CA LYS A 119 17.19 -1.76 4.95
C LYS A 119 18.44 -2.66 4.94
N PRO A 120 18.97 -3.09 6.10
CA PRO A 120 20.07 -4.05 6.16
C PRO A 120 19.69 -5.42 5.59
N SER A 121 20.65 -6.10 4.97
CA SER A 121 20.55 -7.51 4.54
C SER A 121 21.24 -8.47 5.52
N ASP A 122 20.92 -9.77 5.45
CA ASP A 122 21.43 -10.83 6.35
C ASP A 122 22.97 -10.89 6.40
N ASP A 123 23.63 -10.61 5.28
CA ASP A 123 25.09 -10.66 5.17
C ASP A 123 25.81 -9.48 5.87
N GLU A 124 25.08 -8.41 6.20
CA GLU A 124 25.68 -7.12 6.58
C GLU A 124 25.58 -6.83 8.09
N VAL A 125 24.59 -7.40 8.77
CA VAL A 125 24.37 -7.15 10.22
C VAL A 125 25.30 -7.98 11.10
N THR A 126 25.87 -9.07 10.57
CA THR A 126 26.81 -9.95 11.29
C THR A 126 28.22 -9.36 11.45
N SER A 127 28.57 -8.29 10.73
CA SER A 127 29.97 -7.82 10.61
C SER A 127 30.31 -6.47 11.28
N HIS A 128 29.41 -5.82 12.04
CA HIS A 128 29.59 -4.43 12.55
C HIS A 128 29.80 -3.36 11.45
N THR A 129 29.59 -3.71 10.18
CA THR A 129 29.94 -2.91 8.99
C THR A 129 28.83 -1.96 8.55
N ILE A 130 27.71 -1.88 9.29
CA ILE A 130 26.54 -1.08 8.86
C ILE A 130 26.89 0.39 8.69
N ASN A 131 27.77 0.94 9.55
CA ASN A 131 28.26 2.32 9.39
C ASN A 131 29.00 2.49 8.05
N ASP A 132 29.82 1.52 7.66
CA ASP A 132 30.64 1.57 6.44
C ASP A 132 29.81 1.24 5.18
N SER A 133 28.75 0.44 5.31
CA SER A 133 27.88 0.05 4.20
C SER A 133 26.66 0.96 3.99
N PHE A 134 26.32 1.81 4.97
CA PHE A 134 25.12 2.68 4.91
C PHE A 134 25.08 3.53 3.65
N GLU A 135 26.20 4.15 3.27
CA GLU A 135 26.28 4.99 2.07
C GLU A 135 26.06 4.18 0.78
N SER A 136 26.64 2.99 0.70
CA SER A 136 26.50 2.10 -0.46
C SER A 136 25.05 1.63 -0.64
N LEU A 137 24.39 1.29 0.48
CA LEU A 137 23.05 0.71 0.50
C LEU A 137 21.93 1.74 0.40
N CYS A 138 22.21 3.00 0.75
CA CYS A 138 21.26 4.08 0.57
C CYS A 138 20.95 4.28 -0.93
N LYS A 139 19.72 3.94 -1.30
CA LYS A 139 19.20 4.16 -2.65
C LYS A 139 19.16 5.65 -2.96
N ILE A 140 19.63 6.06 -4.13
CA ILE A 140 19.47 7.43 -4.65
C ILE A 140 17.97 7.72 -4.81
N PRO A 141 17.50 8.97 -4.65
CA PRO A 141 16.13 9.34 -4.92
C PRO A 141 15.70 8.84 -6.29
N PRO A 142 14.47 8.33 -6.39
CA PRO A 142 13.88 8.00 -7.67
C PRO A 142 13.97 9.19 -8.66
N ASP A 143 14.58 8.97 -9.83
CA ASP A 143 14.87 10.00 -10.82
C ASP A 143 13.59 10.71 -11.28
N THR A 144 13.43 11.99 -10.95
CA THR A 144 12.17 12.74 -11.13
C THR A 144 11.81 12.96 -12.61
N ALA A 145 12.77 12.77 -13.53
CA ALA A 145 12.56 12.91 -14.97
C ALA A 145 11.92 11.68 -15.63
N ASN A 146 12.12 10.49 -15.07
CA ASN A 146 11.65 9.22 -15.66
C ASN A 146 10.75 8.41 -14.73
N GLN A 147 10.56 8.87 -13.49
CA GLN A 147 9.52 8.35 -12.62
C GLN A 147 8.33 9.27 -12.67
N THR A 148 7.32 8.87 -13.45
CA THR A 148 5.94 9.19 -13.12
C THR A 148 5.78 9.01 -11.62
N LEU A 149 5.60 10.12 -10.88
CA LEU A 149 5.06 10.12 -9.52
C LEU A 149 3.98 9.03 -9.48
N LEU A 150 4.33 7.92 -8.84
CA LEU A 150 3.39 6.84 -8.55
C LEU A 150 2.45 7.44 -7.52
N GLU A 151 1.41 8.11 -8.00
CA GLU A 151 0.18 8.31 -7.24
C GLU A 151 -0.35 6.91 -6.93
N SER A 152 0.10 6.32 -5.83
CA SER A 152 -0.54 5.15 -5.26
C SER A 152 -2.01 5.53 -5.02
N PRO A 153 -2.98 4.91 -5.71
CA PRO A 153 -4.34 5.44 -5.75
C PRO A 153 -5.18 4.90 -4.58
N CYS A 154 -4.60 4.80 -3.38
CA CYS A 154 -5.24 4.09 -2.29
C CYS A 154 -5.47 4.97 -1.07
N ARG A 155 -6.77 5.06 -0.72
CA ARG A 155 -7.35 4.97 0.64
C ARG A 155 -7.62 6.23 1.46
N THR A 156 -7.23 7.42 1.02
CA THR A 156 -7.69 8.63 1.72
C THR A 156 -8.92 9.23 1.05
N ILE A 157 -9.89 9.65 1.86
CA ILE A 157 -10.97 10.55 1.43
C ILE A 157 -10.31 11.85 0.96
N THR A 158 -10.03 11.94 -0.34
CA THR A 158 -9.45 13.12 -0.98
C THR A 158 -10.43 14.30 -0.84
N ASP A 159 -9.96 15.52 -1.09
CA ASP A 159 -10.87 16.67 -1.20
C ASP A 159 -11.97 16.41 -2.25
N VAL A 160 -11.66 15.63 -3.27
CA VAL A 160 -12.62 15.16 -4.28
C VAL A 160 -13.59 14.13 -3.66
N SER A 161 -13.11 13.11 -2.93
CA SER A 161 -13.99 12.19 -2.19
C SER A 161 -14.93 12.92 -1.23
N ARG A 162 -14.45 13.97 -0.55
CA ARG A 162 -15.25 14.79 0.37
C ARG A 162 -16.33 15.59 -0.37
N LYS A 163 -16.01 16.15 -1.54
CA LYS A 163 -16.99 16.81 -2.42
C LYS A 163 -18.02 15.82 -2.97
N LEU A 164 -17.57 14.62 -3.33
CA LEU A 164 -18.39 13.56 -3.92
C LEU A 164 -18.95 12.60 -2.86
N LYS A 165 -18.91 12.95 -1.57
CA LYS A 165 -19.31 12.05 -0.47
C LYS A 165 -20.73 11.49 -0.63
N ARG A 166 -21.63 12.33 -1.16
CA ARG A 166 -23.03 12.01 -1.41
C ARG A 166 -23.28 11.42 -2.81
N SER A 167 -22.29 11.45 -3.70
CA SER A 167 -22.37 10.82 -5.00
C SER A 167 -22.18 9.32 -4.82
N PRO A 168 -23.03 8.48 -5.44
CA PRO A 168 -22.88 7.05 -5.32
C PRO A 168 -21.58 6.56 -5.97
N VAL A 169 -21.12 5.39 -5.56
CA VAL A 169 -19.90 4.77 -6.05
C VAL A 169 -20.20 3.84 -7.23
N ILE A 170 -19.42 3.93 -8.31
CA ILE A 170 -19.43 2.97 -9.41
C ILE A 170 -18.32 1.95 -9.15
N ILE A 171 -18.68 0.68 -8.96
CA ILE A 171 -17.72 -0.38 -8.62
C ILE A 171 -17.35 -1.19 -9.87
N PHE A 172 -16.05 -1.28 -10.11
CA PHE A 172 -15.43 -2.08 -11.16
C PHE A 172 -14.63 -3.21 -10.50
N TRP A 173 -15.08 -4.45 -10.60
CA TRP A 173 -14.44 -5.58 -9.93
C TRP A 173 -13.74 -6.50 -10.92
N LEU A 174 -12.41 -6.50 -10.91
CA LEU A 174 -11.57 -7.47 -11.61
C LEU A 174 -11.57 -8.78 -10.81
N VAL A 175 -12.34 -9.77 -11.26
CA VAL A 175 -12.55 -11.01 -10.52
C VAL A 175 -11.35 -11.93 -10.69
N ASP A 176 -10.59 -12.11 -9.61
CA ASP A 176 -9.51 -13.10 -9.52
C ASP A 176 -9.83 -14.23 -8.53
N SER A 177 -10.67 -13.95 -7.53
CA SER A 177 -11.16 -14.91 -6.55
C SER A 177 -12.55 -14.50 -6.09
N CYS A 178 -13.39 -15.48 -5.75
CA CYS A 178 -14.72 -15.24 -5.21
C CYS A 178 -14.77 -15.66 -3.74
N PRO A 179 -15.21 -14.76 -2.84
CA PRO A 179 -15.61 -15.14 -1.49
C PRO A 179 -16.65 -16.26 -1.45
N SER A 180 -16.58 -17.06 -0.38
CA SER A 180 -17.34 -18.30 -0.22
C SER A 180 -18.86 -18.12 -0.03
N ASN A 181 -19.32 -16.93 0.38
CA ASN A 181 -20.75 -16.62 0.48
C ASN A 181 -21.11 -15.39 -0.36
N PRO A 182 -21.68 -15.57 -1.54
CA PRO A 182 -21.93 -14.48 -2.46
C PRO A 182 -23.17 -13.65 -2.19
N TYR A 183 -24.12 -14.18 -1.43
CA TYR A 183 -25.32 -13.43 -1.06
C TYR A 183 -25.03 -12.29 -0.08
N GLU A 184 -23.81 -12.24 0.47
CA GLU A 184 -23.38 -11.18 1.39
C GLU A 184 -22.65 -10.02 0.71
N PHE A 185 -22.31 -10.12 -0.60
CA PHE A 185 -21.52 -9.08 -1.27
C PHE A 185 -22.16 -7.70 -1.23
N ARG A 186 -23.44 -7.63 -1.59
CA ARG A 186 -24.20 -6.38 -1.67
C ARG A 186 -24.22 -5.66 -0.33
N ASN A 187 -24.59 -6.38 0.72
CA ASN A 187 -24.68 -5.81 2.07
C ASN A 187 -23.29 -5.41 2.59
N LYS A 188 -22.25 -6.20 2.31
CA LYS A 188 -20.88 -5.90 2.74
C LYS A 188 -20.27 -4.71 2.02
N PHE A 189 -20.46 -4.59 0.71
CA PHE A 189 -19.95 -3.46 -0.05
C PHE A 189 -20.63 -2.17 0.38
N SER A 190 -21.96 -2.18 0.53
CA SER A 190 -22.73 -1.04 1.00
C SER A 190 -22.27 -0.61 2.40
N SER A 191 -22.28 -1.52 3.37
CA SER A 191 -21.80 -1.27 4.74
C SER A 191 -20.35 -0.76 4.77
N THR A 192 -19.44 -1.37 4.00
CA THR A 192 -18.04 -0.94 3.96
C THR A 192 -17.88 0.48 3.39
N LEU A 193 -18.67 0.83 2.38
CA LEU A 193 -18.66 2.17 1.80
C LEU A 193 -19.22 3.20 2.79
N GLU A 194 -20.31 2.88 3.47
CA GLU A 194 -20.89 3.71 4.54
C GLU A 194 -19.89 3.95 5.67
N ASP A 195 -19.22 2.90 6.15
CA ASP A 195 -18.20 2.99 7.20
C ASP A 195 -16.98 3.82 6.76
N LYS A 196 -16.65 3.78 5.46
CA LYS A 196 -15.65 4.67 4.83
C LYS A 196 -16.17 6.08 4.59
N GLY A 197 -17.42 6.36 4.92
CA GLY A 197 -18.05 7.66 4.80
C GLY A 197 -18.59 8.00 3.41
N TYR A 198 -18.76 7.03 2.52
CA TYR A 198 -19.50 7.22 1.26
C TYR A 198 -21.00 6.95 1.48
N ALA A 199 -21.86 7.40 0.55
CA ALA A 199 -23.29 7.17 0.67
C ALA A 199 -23.66 5.69 0.44
N ASP A 200 -23.54 5.21 -0.80
CA ASP A 200 -23.75 3.82 -1.21
C ASP A 200 -23.15 3.64 -2.62
N TYR A 201 -23.29 2.48 -3.25
CA TYR A 201 -22.93 2.26 -4.65
C TYR A 201 -24.13 2.25 -5.60
N GLU A 202 -23.92 2.68 -6.85
CA GLU A 202 -24.96 2.68 -7.90
C GLU A 202 -24.92 1.40 -8.74
N SER A 203 -23.72 0.92 -9.08
CA SER A 203 -23.56 -0.29 -9.88
C SER A 203 -22.30 -1.05 -9.51
N VAL A 204 -22.33 -2.37 -9.69
CA VAL A 204 -21.16 -3.24 -9.62
C VAL A 204 -21.05 -4.03 -10.92
N THR A 205 -19.92 -3.87 -11.60
CA THR A 205 -19.58 -4.66 -12.78
C THR A 205 -18.42 -5.58 -12.47
N ALA A 206 -18.67 -6.89 -12.53
CA ALA A 206 -17.70 -7.95 -12.36
C ALA A 206 -17.12 -8.36 -13.72
N TYR A 207 -15.82 -8.17 -13.89
CA TYR A 207 -15.06 -8.55 -15.08
C TYR A 207 -14.42 -9.90 -14.83
N VAL A 208 -14.78 -10.89 -15.64
CA VAL A 208 -14.45 -12.30 -15.45
C VAL A 208 -13.78 -12.83 -16.71
N GLU A 209 -12.77 -13.68 -16.56
CA GLU A 209 -12.05 -14.28 -17.69
C GLU A 209 -12.68 -15.64 -18.00
N GLU A 210 -13.18 -15.80 -19.23
CA GLU A 210 -13.78 -17.06 -19.69
C GLU A 210 -12.71 -18.16 -19.69
N GLY A 211 -13.06 -19.37 -19.21
CA GLY A 211 -12.14 -20.51 -19.11
C GLY A 211 -11.24 -20.54 -17.86
N LYS A 212 -10.88 -19.38 -17.28
CA LYS A 212 -10.03 -19.31 -16.07
C LYS A 212 -10.82 -19.26 -14.76
N ASN A 213 -11.94 -18.56 -14.75
CA ASN A 213 -12.86 -18.56 -13.61
C ASN A 213 -13.87 -19.71 -13.78
N SER A 214 -14.19 -20.41 -12.68
CA SER A 214 -15.19 -21.50 -12.75
C SER A 214 -16.59 -20.96 -13.09
N ASP A 215 -17.39 -21.77 -13.77
CA ASP A 215 -18.81 -21.49 -14.04
C ASP A 215 -19.58 -21.17 -12.76
N GLU A 216 -19.13 -21.73 -11.64
CA GLU A 216 -19.67 -21.44 -10.31
C GLU A 216 -19.47 -19.97 -9.93
N VAL A 217 -18.27 -19.39 -10.11
CA VAL A 217 -17.98 -17.97 -9.82
C VAL A 217 -18.84 -17.05 -10.70
N ILE A 218 -18.98 -17.39 -11.97
CA ILE A 218 -19.80 -16.61 -12.92
C ILE A 218 -21.28 -16.66 -12.50
N ASN A 219 -21.79 -17.85 -12.18
CA ASN A 219 -23.18 -18.05 -11.76
C ASN A 219 -23.47 -17.33 -10.45
N VAL A 220 -22.51 -17.35 -9.53
CA VAL A 220 -22.53 -16.64 -8.26
C VAL A 220 -22.66 -15.13 -8.47
N CYS A 221 -21.85 -14.53 -9.35
CA CYS A 221 -21.93 -13.10 -9.64
C CYS A 221 -23.30 -12.72 -10.24
N ARG A 222 -23.82 -13.54 -11.16
CA ARG A 222 -25.14 -13.32 -11.78
C ARG A 222 -26.29 -13.43 -10.77
N LYS A 223 -26.24 -14.42 -9.88
CA LYS A 223 -27.25 -14.60 -8.81
C LYS A 223 -27.23 -13.48 -7.77
N SER A 224 -26.11 -12.76 -7.68
CA SER A 224 -25.93 -11.63 -6.75
C SER A 224 -26.36 -10.28 -7.37
N GLU A 225 -27.08 -10.32 -8.50
CA GLU A 225 -27.54 -9.13 -9.25
C GLU A 225 -26.39 -8.22 -9.76
N LEU A 226 -25.16 -8.75 -9.86
CA LEU A 226 -24.02 -8.01 -10.41
C LEU A 226 -24.07 -8.05 -11.94
N GLN A 227 -23.65 -6.95 -12.58
CA GLN A 227 -23.40 -6.99 -14.01
C GLN A 227 -22.13 -7.80 -14.27
N VAL A 228 -22.19 -8.83 -15.11
CA VAL A 228 -21.03 -9.66 -15.44
C VAL A 228 -20.59 -9.38 -16.86
N ARG A 229 -19.31 -9.05 -17.04
CA ARG A 229 -18.66 -8.93 -18.35
C ARG A 229 -17.60 -10.00 -18.51
N LEU A 230 -17.72 -10.77 -19.58
CA LEU A 230 -16.81 -11.85 -19.90
C LEU A 230 -15.73 -11.32 -20.85
N ALA A 231 -14.47 -11.45 -20.43
CA ALA A 231 -13.33 -11.33 -21.30
C ALA A 231 -13.12 -12.64 -22.06
N PRO A 232 -12.81 -12.60 -23.37
CA PRO A 232 -12.55 -13.80 -24.16
C PRO A 232 -11.45 -14.67 -23.53
N GLU A 233 -11.59 -15.99 -23.67
CA GLU A 233 -10.59 -16.95 -23.20
C GLU A 233 -9.22 -16.70 -23.88
N GLY A 234 -8.15 -16.68 -23.08
CA GLY A 234 -6.78 -16.46 -23.56
C GLY A 234 -6.37 -15.00 -23.78
N ASP A 235 -7.25 -14.04 -23.51
CA ASP A 235 -6.90 -12.62 -23.47
C ASP A 235 -6.49 -12.18 -22.06
N GLU A 236 -5.19 -12.25 -21.78
CA GLU A 236 -4.58 -11.89 -20.50
C GLU A 236 -4.97 -10.48 -20.01
N PHE A 237 -5.24 -9.56 -20.94
CA PHE A 237 -5.58 -8.16 -20.64
C PHE A 237 -7.07 -7.84 -20.89
N GLY A 238 -7.89 -8.83 -21.24
CA GLY A 238 -9.26 -8.61 -21.67
C GLY A 238 -10.14 -8.01 -20.58
N LYS A 239 -9.99 -8.48 -19.33
CA LYS A 239 -10.71 -7.93 -18.17
C LYS A 239 -10.38 -6.46 -17.94
N PHE A 240 -9.11 -6.09 -18.05
CA PHE A 240 -8.63 -4.72 -17.89
C PHE A 240 -9.16 -3.82 -19.00
N SER A 241 -9.06 -4.26 -20.25
CA SER A 241 -9.52 -3.51 -21.42
C SER A 241 -11.02 -3.21 -21.35
N LEU A 242 -11.83 -4.20 -20.95
CA LEU A 242 -13.27 -4.03 -20.76
C LEU A 242 -13.59 -3.04 -19.63
N MET A 243 -12.85 -3.13 -18.51
CA MET A 243 -13.01 -2.21 -17.38
C MET A 243 -12.68 -0.76 -17.78
N LEU A 244 -11.53 -0.53 -18.42
CA LEU A 244 -11.12 0.80 -18.85
C LEU A 244 -12.12 1.41 -19.84
N LEU A 245 -12.61 0.60 -20.79
CA LEU A 245 -13.64 1.03 -21.73
C LEU A 245 -14.92 1.48 -21.01
N ASP A 246 -15.36 0.73 -20.00
CA ASP A 246 -16.52 1.11 -19.21
C ASP A 246 -16.30 2.35 -18.37
N MET A 247 -15.13 2.51 -17.74
CA MET A 247 -14.80 3.72 -17.01
C MET A 247 -14.87 4.94 -17.93
N ILE A 248 -14.30 4.85 -19.15
CA ILE A 248 -14.36 5.90 -20.15
C ILE A 248 -15.81 6.18 -20.54
N ASN A 249 -16.61 5.15 -20.82
CA ASN A 249 -18.02 5.30 -21.18
C ASN A 249 -18.82 5.96 -20.05
N TRP A 250 -18.57 5.59 -18.79
CA TRP A 250 -19.18 6.24 -17.63
C TRP A 250 -18.81 7.72 -17.57
N THR A 251 -17.54 8.09 -17.80
CA THR A 251 -17.16 9.51 -17.82
C THR A 251 -17.82 10.33 -18.93
N GLN A 252 -18.18 9.69 -20.05
CA GLN A 252 -18.83 10.35 -21.18
C GLN A 252 -20.35 10.43 -21.04
N ALA A 253 -20.97 9.38 -20.48
CA ALA A 253 -22.41 9.28 -20.32
C ALA A 253 -22.93 10.08 -19.11
N SER A 254 -22.08 10.33 -18.11
CA SER A 254 -22.46 11.03 -16.90
C SER A 254 -22.45 12.55 -17.06
N GLY A 255 -23.51 13.20 -16.57
CA GLY A 255 -23.59 14.66 -16.48
C GLY A 255 -22.84 15.27 -15.28
N ALA A 256 -22.27 14.43 -14.41
CA ALA A 256 -21.57 14.85 -13.19
C ALA A 256 -20.50 13.81 -12.79
N PRO A 257 -19.42 14.22 -12.10
CA PRO A 257 -18.38 13.32 -11.63
C PRO A 257 -18.86 12.39 -10.51
N PHE A 258 -18.35 11.15 -10.54
CA PHE A 258 -18.64 10.08 -9.57
C PHE A 258 -17.38 9.60 -8.83
N ASN A 259 -17.60 8.81 -7.78
CA ASN A 259 -16.54 7.99 -7.20
C ASN A 259 -16.49 6.65 -7.94
N PHE A 260 -15.36 6.33 -8.55
CA PHE A 260 -15.07 5.01 -9.09
C PHE A 260 -14.29 4.22 -8.05
N LEU A 261 -14.67 2.96 -7.86
CA LEU A 261 -13.96 2.01 -7.01
C LEU A 261 -13.55 0.81 -7.87
N VAL A 262 -12.24 0.63 -8.04
CA VAL A 262 -11.65 -0.54 -8.69
C VAL A 262 -11.32 -1.58 -7.61
N ILE A 263 -11.97 -2.74 -7.67
CA ILE A 263 -11.66 -3.87 -6.80
C ILE A 263 -10.77 -4.83 -7.60
N SER A 264 -9.54 -5.03 -7.16
CA SER A 264 -8.60 -5.91 -7.86
C SER A 264 -7.47 -6.38 -6.94
N LYS A 265 -6.75 -7.41 -7.35
CA LYS A 265 -5.39 -7.59 -6.85
C LYS A 265 -4.52 -6.42 -7.30
N PRO A 266 -3.45 -6.06 -6.57
CA PRO A 266 -2.52 -5.04 -7.03
C PRO A 266 -1.94 -5.42 -8.41
N PHE A 267 -1.99 -4.49 -9.35
CA PHE A 267 -1.42 -4.63 -10.69
C PHE A 267 -0.70 -3.34 -11.09
N ARG A 268 0.18 -3.42 -12.08
CA ARG A 268 0.84 -2.26 -12.69
C ARG A 268 0.64 -2.31 -14.18
N ASP A 269 0.05 -1.27 -14.74
CA ASP A 269 -0.18 -1.16 -16.18
C ASP A 269 -0.20 0.32 -16.58
N ALA A 270 0.74 0.70 -17.45
CA ALA A 270 0.94 2.10 -17.84
C ALA A 270 -0.28 2.68 -18.59
N MET A 271 -1.04 1.82 -19.28
CA MET A 271 -2.25 2.22 -19.98
C MET A 271 -3.38 2.54 -18.99
N CYS A 272 -3.58 1.69 -17.98
CA CYS A 272 -4.51 1.91 -16.88
C CYS A 272 -4.17 3.21 -16.13
N ASP A 273 -2.90 3.42 -15.79
CA ASP A 273 -2.45 4.63 -15.08
C ASP A 273 -2.77 5.91 -15.88
N SER A 274 -2.59 5.86 -17.20
CA SER A 274 -2.94 6.97 -18.10
C SER A 274 -4.44 7.25 -18.10
N VAL A 275 -5.27 6.21 -18.19
CA VAL A 275 -6.73 6.35 -18.13
C VAL A 275 -7.18 6.89 -16.77
N PHE A 276 -6.64 6.38 -15.67
CA PHE A 276 -7.00 6.87 -14.33
C PHE A 276 -6.62 8.34 -14.14
N LYS A 277 -5.48 8.78 -14.67
CA LYS A 277 -5.09 10.20 -14.68
C LYS A 277 -6.07 11.05 -15.48
N ASP A 278 -6.46 10.61 -16.68
CA ASP A 278 -7.46 11.32 -17.50
C ASP A 278 -8.81 11.41 -16.77
N VAL A 279 -9.29 10.30 -16.22
CA VAL A 279 -10.54 10.25 -15.43
C VAL A 279 -10.48 11.21 -14.23
N LYS A 280 -9.39 11.20 -13.46
CA LYS A 280 -9.18 12.12 -12.33
C LYS A 280 -9.15 13.58 -12.79
N SER A 281 -8.51 13.88 -13.92
CA SER A 281 -8.41 15.25 -14.47
C SER A 281 -9.78 15.84 -14.81
N ARG A 282 -10.77 14.99 -15.12
CA ARG A 282 -12.17 15.36 -15.37
C ARG A 282 -12.99 15.54 -14.09
N GLY A 283 -12.36 15.43 -12.92
CA GLY A 283 -12.97 15.62 -11.61
C GLY A 283 -13.63 14.38 -11.02
N PHE A 284 -13.54 13.22 -11.69
CA PHE A 284 -13.94 11.95 -11.10
C PHE A 284 -12.93 11.53 -10.04
N ASN A 285 -13.37 10.75 -9.08
CA ASN A 285 -12.48 10.15 -8.10
C ASN A 285 -12.26 8.68 -8.45
N VAL A 286 -11.04 8.17 -8.33
CA VAL A 286 -10.73 6.76 -8.59
C VAL A 286 -10.05 6.18 -7.35
N LEU A 287 -10.70 5.18 -6.77
CA LEU A 287 -10.31 4.47 -5.56
C LEU A 287 -9.97 3.03 -5.91
N PHE A 288 -9.10 2.40 -5.13
CA PHE A 288 -8.69 1.02 -5.33
C PHE A 288 -8.82 0.23 -4.04
N GLU A 289 -9.36 -0.99 -4.13
CA GLU A 289 -9.47 -1.89 -3.00
C GLU A 289 -9.25 -3.36 -3.38
N MET A 290 -8.96 -4.18 -2.38
CA MET A 290 -8.95 -5.63 -2.53
C MET A 290 -10.30 -6.21 -2.13
N ILE A 291 -10.71 -7.29 -2.79
CA ILE A 291 -12.00 -7.94 -2.50
C ILE A 291 -12.10 -8.36 -1.03
N ASP A 292 -11.04 -8.97 -0.47
CA ASP A 292 -10.99 -9.39 0.93
C ASP A 292 -11.19 -8.22 1.89
N TYR A 293 -10.62 -7.06 1.56
CA TYR A 293 -10.82 -5.85 2.35
C TYR A 293 -12.29 -5.43 2.35
N MET A 294 -12.91 -5.38 1.17
CA MET A 294 -14.31 -4.99 1.01
C MET A 294 -15.30 -5.92 1.71
N VAL A 295 -14.93 -7.17 1.98
CA VAL A 295 -15.80 -8.13 2.66
C VAL A 295 -15.48 -8.34 4.14
N THR A 296 -14.34 -7.85 4.62
CA THR A 296 -13.91 -8.03 6.02
C THR A 296 -13.85 -6.73 6.80
N PHE A 297 -13.90 -5.57 6.14
CA PHE A 297 -13.77 -4.26 6.80
C PHE A 297 -14.64 -4.14 8.05
N GLY A 298 -14.07 -3.62 9.15
CA GLY A 298 -14.76 -3.50 10.44
C GLY A 298 -14.94 -4.82 11.22
N SER A 299 -14.57 -5.98 10.66
CA SER A 299 -14.67 -7.28 11.35
C SER A 299 -13.37 -7.71 12.04
N SER A 300 -13.47 -8.66 12.97
CA SER A 300 -12.29 -9.31 13.57
C SER A 300 -11.42 -10.06 12.56
N LEU A 301 -12.01 -10.56 11.47
CA LEU A 301 -11.30 -11.19 10.34
C LEU A 301 -10.43 -10.18 9.58
N TRP A 302 -10.84 -8.91 9.49
CA TRP A 302 -10.01 -7.85 8.90
C TRP A 302 -8.75 -7.61 9.73
N SER A 303 -8.90 -7.53 11.06
CA SER A 303 -7.75 -7.39 11.97
C SER A 303 -6.77 -8.55 11.83
N ALA A 304 -7.25 -9.78 11.61
CA ALA A 304 -6.40 -10.97 11.47
C ALA A 304 -5.79 -11.12 10.06
N LYS A 305 -6.58 -10.94 8.98
CA LYS A 305 -6.08 -11.08 7.59
C LYS A 305 -5.19 -9.93 7.15
N SER A 306 -5.44 -8.71 7.61
CA SER A 306 -4.51 -7.59 7.37
C SER A 306 -3.11 -7.84 7.97
N ILE A 307 -3.00 -8.78 8.91
CA ILE A 307 -1.75 -9.24 9.52
C ILE A 307 -1.19 -10.51 8.83
N LEU A 308 -2.06 -11.34 8.22
CA LEU A 308 -1.74 -12.69 7.72
C LEU A 308 -1.75 -12.88 6.19
N ASP A 309 -2.10 -11.89 5.37
CA ASP A 309 -2.00 -11.94 3.89
C ASP A 309 -0.53 -11.95 3.37
N THR A 310 0.33 -12.60 4.14
CA THR A 310 1.76 -12.85 3.94
C THR A 310 2.01 -14.25 3.37
N SER A 311 0.96 -15.05 3.16
CA SER A 311 1.05 -16.34 2.47
C SER A 311 0.54 -16.24 1.03
N PHE A 312 1.39 -15.78 0.11
CA PHE A 312 1.22 -16.11 -1.31
C PHE A 312 2.31 -17.08 -1.74
N SER A 313 1.89 -18.31 -1.99
CA SER A 313 2.69 -19.34 -2.66
C SER A 313 3.21 -18.82 -4.00
N PHE A 314 4.53 -18.79 -4.16
CA PHE A 314 5.15 -18.73 -5.48
C PHE A 314 4.62 -19.89 -6.33
N SER A 315 3.91 -19.59 -7.41
CA SER A 315 3.95 -20.48 -8.57
C SER A 315 5.29 -20.20 -9.25
N SER A 316 6.28 -20.99 -8.88
CA SER A 316 7.50 -21.14 -9.67
C SER A 316 7.15 -22.00 -10.88
N GLN A 317 7.20 -21.43 -12.08
CA GLN A 317 7.38 -22.04 -13.41
C GLN A 317 6.94 -20.98 -14.45
N GLU A 318 7.70 -20.55 -15.46
CA GLU A 318 8.88 -21.11 -16.13
C GLU A 318 9.75 -19.97 -16.71
N LEU A 319 11.06 -20.06 -16.44
CA LEU A 319 12.10 -19.68 -17.39
C LEU A 319 12.55 -20.99 -18.04
N ALA A 320 12.08 -21.24 -19.26
CA ALA A 320 12.73 -22.05 -20.29
C ALA A 320 12.04 -21.76 -21.63
#